data_AF-A0A7Y0N3D2-F1
#
_entry.id   AF-A0A7Y0N3D2-F1
#
_cell.length_a   1.000
_cell.length_b   1.000
_cell.length_c   1.000
_cell.angle_alpha   90.00
_cell.angle_beta   90.00
_cell.angle_gamma   90.00
#
_symmetry.space_group_name_H-M   'P 1'
#
loop_
_entity.id
_entity.type
_entity.pdbx_description
1 polymer ?
#
loop_
_entity_poly.entity_id
_entity_poly.type
_entity_poly.pdbx_seq_one_letter_code
_entity_poly.pdbx_strand_id
1 'polypeptide(L)'
;VYAMGDSGDKGDLSTLYDELMKSMSKFAEKGVTDDRLEQLKGKAEADAIFALESVKGKVTQLASNETFFGQPDLIEKQLEQIRAVTPQSVEKVYQNFIQGKSKVTLSVVPKGKTDLAVKSATFTTPERTLPEYKKITDD
;
A
#
# COMPACT_ATOMS: atom_id res chain seq x y z
N VAL A 1 -3.00 2.76 2.87
CA VAL A 1 -3.85 1.90 3.71
C VAL A 1 -5.24 1.90 3.11
N TYR A 2 -5.86 0.73 2.95
CA TYR A 2 -7.26 0.58 2.54
C TYR A 2 -8.05 0.12 3.75
N ALA A 3 -9.22 0.71 3.98
CA ALA A 3 -10.12 0.33 5.04
C ALA A 3 -11.56 0.56 4.57
N MET A 4 -12.47 -0.30 5.01
CA MET A 4 -13.88 -0.28 4.62
C MET A 4 -14.71 -0.15 5.89
N GLY A 5 -15.57 0.86 5.94
CA GLY A 5 -16.53 1.05 7.02
C GLY A 5 -17.75 0.14 6.87
N ASP A 6 -18.59 0.13 7.90
CA ASP A 6 -19.86 -0.57 7.89
C ASP A 6 -20.80 -0.03 6.79
N SER A 7 -21.78 -0.85 6.39
CA SER A 7 -22.78 -0.46 5.41
C SER A 7 -23.89 0.41 6.03
N GLY A 8 -24.50 1.28 5.21
CA GLY A 8 -25.63 2.11 5.59
C GLY A 8 -25.24 3.35 6.41
N ASP A 9 -26.16 3.84 7.26
CA ASP A 9 -26.00 5.10 8.00
C ASP A 9 -24.94 5.03 9.12
N LYS A 10 -24.34 3.86 9.36
CA LYS A 10 -23.20 3.65 10.28
C LYS A 10 -21.84 3.74 9.59
N GLY A 11 -21.82 3.91 8.27
CA GLY A 11 -20.60 3.95 7.44
C GLY A 11 -19.83 5.27 7.49
N ASP A 12 -19.91 6.03 8.60
CA ASP A 12 -19.16 7.28 8.75
C ASP A 12 -17.64 6.99 8.73
N LEU A 13 -16.99 7.43 7.65
CA LEU A 13 -15.58 7.18 7.43
C LEU A 13 -14.68 8.00 8.36
N SER A 14 -15.21 9.04 9.02
CA SER A 14 -14.44 9.90 9.94
C SER A 14 -13.88 9.10 11.12
N THR A 15 -14.71 8.26 11.74
CA THR A 15 -14.31 7.42 12.88
C THR A 15 -13.20 6.46 12.50
N LEU A 16 -13.36 5.76 11.37
CA LEU A 16 -12.35 4.82 10.85
C LEU A 16 -11.02 5.53 10.53
N TYR A 17 -11.11 6.72 9.94
CA TYR A 17 -9.93 7.52 9.66
C TYR A 17 -9.21 7.98 10.94
N ASP A 18 -9.96 8.41 11.97
CA ASP A 18 -9.38 8.85 13.23
C ASP A 18 -8.71 7.70 13.99
N GLU A 19 -9.31 6.51 13.98
CA GLU A 19 -8.69 5.30 14.54
C GLU A 19 -7.40 4.92 13.82
N LEU A 20 -7.40 5.00 12.47
CA LEU A 20 -6.20 4.78 11.67
C LEU A 20 -5.11 5.79 12.05
N MET A 21 -5.44 7.08 12.10
CA MET A 21 -4.48 8.13 12.46
C MET A 21 -3.95 7.96 13.88
N LYS A 22 -4.80 7.55 14.83
CA LYS A 22 -4.39 7.22 16.20
C LYS A 22 -3.45 6.03 16.25
N SER A 23 -3.71 4.99 15.46
CA SER A 23 -2.82 3.82 15.35
C SER A 23 -1.46 4.21 14.78
N MET A 24 -1.45 5.07 13.75
CA MET A 24 -0.22 5.62 13.19
C MET A 24 0.57 6.45 14.21
N SER A 25 -0.08 7.31 15.00
CA SER A 25 0.59 8.08 16.06
C SER A 25 1.16 7.18 17.15
N LYS A 26 0.42 6.15 17.58
CA LYS A 26 0.94 5.16 18.55
C LYS A 26 2.17 4.43 18.02
N PHE A 27 2.19 4.10 16.72
CA PHE A 27 3.35 3.51 16.09
C PHE A 27 4.54 4.49 16.07
N ALA A 28 4.30 5.76 15.78
CA ALA A 28 5.34 6.79 15.81
C ALA A 28 5.99 6.94 17.19
N GLU A 29 5.22 6.78 18.26
CA GLU A 29 5.71 6.87 19.64
C GLU A 29 6.42 5.59 20.11
N LYS A 30 5.90 4.42 19.75
CA LYS A 30 6.35 3.14 20.32
C LYS A 30 7.34 2.37 19.43
N GLY A 31 7.34 2.66 18.14
CA GLY A 31 8.09 1.91 17.15
C GLY A 31 7.62 0.45 17.01
N VAL A 32 8.52 -0.39 16.51
CA VAL A 32 8.34 -1.85 16.38
C VAL A 32 9.20 -2.56 17.41
N THR A 33 8.66 -3.62 18.03
CA THR A 33 9.44 -4.47 18.93
C THR A 33 10.30 -5.45 18.13
N ASP A 34 11.40 -5.92 18.72
CA ASP A 34 12.30 -6.88 18.07
C ASP A 34 11.57 -8.17 17.67
N ASP A 35 10.82 -8.78 18.59
CA ASP A 35 10.02 -9.99 18.32
C ASP A 35 9.05 -9.80 17.14
N ARG A 36 8.41 -8.62 17.08
CA ARG A 36 7.47 -8.33 15.99
C ARG A 36 8.20 -8.14 14.68
N LEU A 37 9.36 -7.48 14.70
CA LEU A 37 10.18 -7.30 13.52
C LEU A 37 10.70 -8.64 13.00
N GLU A 38 11.12 -9.54 13.86
CA GLU A 38 11.59 -10.88 13.47
C GLU A 38 10.47 -11.70 12.81
N GLN A 39 9.26 -11.69 13.36
CA GLN A 39 8.09 -12.31 12.71
C GLN A 39 7.81 -11.73 11.32
N LEU A 40 7.91 -10.41 11.18
CA LEU A 40 7.69 -9.72 9.90
C LEU A 40 8.78 -10.07 8.87
N LYS A 41 10.04 -10.17 9.30
CA LYS A 41 11.14 -10.64 8.45
C LYS A 41 10.90 -12.06 7.97
N GLY A 42 10.57 -12.99 8.88
CA GLY A 42 10.28 -14.38 8.52
C GLY A 42 9.13 -14.48 7.51
N LYS A 43 8.07 -13.70 7.68
CA LYS A 43 6.99 -13.61 6.70
C LYS A 43 7.46 -13.07 5.34
N ALA A 44 8.24 -11.98 5.34
CA ALA A 44 8.74 -11.37 4.10
C ALA A 44 9.70 -12.30 3.34
N GLU A 45 10.55 -13.06 4.05
CA GLU A 45 11.42 -14.08 3.45
C GLU A 45 10.60 -15.22 2.83
N ALA A 46 9.59 -15.72 3.55
CA ALA A 46 8.72 -16.77 3.03
C ALA A 46 7.96 -16.30 1.78
N ASP A 47 7.37 -15.09 1.81
CA ASP A 47 6.65 -14.51 0.67
C ASP A 47 7.58 -14.36 -0.56
N ALA A 48 8.85 -13.98 -0.36
CA ALA A 48 9.84 -13.88 -1.42
C ALA A 48 10.19 -15.24 -2.05
N ILE A 49 10.28 -16.30 -1.23
CA ILE A 49 10.56 -17.67 -1.71
C ILE A 49 9.34 -18.23 -2.45
N PHE A 50 8.15 -18.09 -1.88
CA PHE A 50 6.91 -18.62 -2.46
C PHE A 50 6.57 -17.98 -3.81
N ALA A 51 6.98 -16.73 -4.05
CA ALA A 51 6.86 -16.09 -5.36
C ALA A 51 7.59 -16.87 -6.49
N LEU A 52 8.58 -17.71 -6.15
CA LEU A 52 9.41 -18.47 -7.09
C LEU A 52 8.99 -19.94 -7.26
N GLU A 53 7.93 -20.39 -6.58
CA GLU A 53 7.47 -21.80 -6.62
C GLU A 53 6.82 -22.22 -7.95
N SER A 54 6.69 -21.28 -8.89
CA SER A 54 6.23 -21.58 -10.25
C SER A 54 7.18 -21.04 -11.29
N VAL A 55 7.25 -21.71 -12.45
CA VAL A 55 8.02 -21.23 -13.61
C VAL A 55 7.59 -19.82 -14.00
N LYS A 56 6.28 -19.57 -14.06
CA LYS A 56 5.72 -18.24 -14.34
C LYS A 56 6.20 -17.20 -13.32
N GLY A 57 6.15 -17.52 -12.02
CA GLY A 57 6.60 -16.64 -10.94
C GLY A 57 8.08 -16.30 -11.07
N LYS A 58 8.92 -17.32 -11.27
CA LYS A 58 10.37 -17.15 -11.46
C LYS A 58 10.70 -16.30 -12.69
N VAL A 59 10.07 -16.56 -13.84
CA VAL A 59 10.28 -15.75 -15.06
C VAL A 59 9.82 -14.30 -14.85
N THR A 60 8.68 -14.09 -14.18
CA THR A 60 8.18 -12.75 -13.85
C THR A 60 9.18 -11.99 -12.98
N GLN A 61 9.73 -12.66 -11.95
CA GLN A 61 10.71 -12.04 -11.06
C GLN A 61 12.00 -11.67 -11.80
N LEU A 62 12.57 -12.59 -12.60
CA LEU A 62 13.78 -12.33 -13.39
C LEU A 62 13.60 -11.16 -14.36
N ALA A 63 12.47 -11.11 -15.07
CA ALA A 63 12.18 -10.04 -16.03
C ALA A 63 11.98 -8.68 -15.33
N SER A 64 11.25 -8.66 -14.22
CA SER A 64 11.06 -7.44 -13.41
C SER A 64 12.40 -6.93 -12.88
N ASN A 65 13.22 -7.84 -12.36
CA ASN A 65 14.52 -7.51 -11.80
C ASN A 65 15.48 -6.94 -12.85
N GLU A 66 15.54 -7.55 -14.03
CA GLU A 66 16.33 -7.00 -15.16
C GLU A 66 15.82 -5.61 -15.57
N THR A 67 14.50 -5.46 -15.71
CA THR A 67 13.89 -4.21 -16.18
C THR A 67 14.18 -3.02 -15.25
N PHE A 68 14.07 -3.23 -13.93
CA PHE A 68 14.18 -2.14 -12.97
C PHE A 68 15.56 -1.98 -12.34
N PHE A 69 16.38 -3.04 -12.35
CA PHE A 69 17.66 -3.05 -11.63
C PHE A 69 18.85 -3.54 -12.47
N GLY A 70 18.63 -4.04 -13.70
CA GLY A 70 19.69 -4.59 -14.56
C GLY A 70 20.40 -5.81 -13.97
N GLN A 71 19.76 -6.50 -13.03
CA GLN A 71 20.30 -7.68 -12.36
C GLN A 71 19.17 -8.69 -12.19
N PRO A 72 19.06 -9.75 -13.01
CA PRO A 72 17.94 -10.68 -12.93
C PRO A 72 17.88 -11.46 -11.60
N ASP A 73 19.04 -11.86 -11.09
CA ASP A 73 19.23 -12.79 -9.96
C ASP A 73 19.28 -12.12 -8.57
N LEU A 74 18.39 -11.16 -8.32
CA LEU A 74 18.40 -10.36 -7.09
C LEU A 74 17.92 -11.06 -5.81
N ILE A 75 17.45 -12.31 -5.87
CA ILE A 75 16.76 -12.94 -4.74
C ILE A 75 17.64 -13.05 -3.49
N GLU A 76 18.92 -13.41 -3.62
CA GLU A 76 19.83 -13.54 -2.47
C GLU A 76 20.05 -12.18 -1.79
N LYS A 77 20.35 -11.16 -2.58
CA LYS A 77 20.50 -9.78 -2.11
C LYS A 77 19.23 -9.26 -1.44
N GLN A 78 18.05 -9.60 -1.97
CA GLN A 78 16.78 -9.22 -1.37
C GLN A 78 16.60 -9.86 0.01
N LEU A 79 16.93 -11.15 0.16
CA LEU A 79 16.85 -11.85 1.45
C LEU A 79 17.84 -11.26 2.46
N GLU A 80 19.06 -10.93 2.05
CA GLU A 80 20.04 -10.23 2.89
C GLU A 80 19.52 -8.87 3.37
N GLN A 81 18.90 -8.09 2.48
CA GLN A 81 18.32 -6.80 2.82
C GLN A 81 17.18 -6.93 3.84
N ILE A 82 16.30 -7.94 3.69
CA ILE A 82 15.23 -8.22 4.65
C ILE A 82 15.82 -8.55 6.03
N ARG A 83 16.85 -9.42 6.08
CA ARG A 83 17.52 -9.82 7.31
C ARG A 83 18.22 -8.65 8.01
N ALA A 84 18.76 -7.71 7.24
CA ALA A 84 19.48 -6.55 7.74
C ALA A 84 18.58 -5.46 8.36
N VAL A 85 17.25 -5.52 8.18
CA VAL A 85 16.33 -4.51 8.73
C VAL A 85 16.42 -4.45 10.26
N THR A 86 16.54 -3.26 10.83
CA THR A 86 16.56 -3.03 12.29
C THR A 86 15.37 -2.18 12.72
N PRO A 87 14.95 -2.21 14.00
CA PRO A 87 13.88 -1.33 14.48
C PRO A 87 14.17 0.14 14.18
N GLN A 88 15.43 0.57 14.36
CA GLN A 88 15.87 1.93 14.09
C GLN A 88 15.76 2.27 12.59
N SER A 89 16.04 1.32 11.70
CA SER A 89 15.86 1.54 10.26
C SER A 89 14.38 1.74 9.89
N VAL A 90 13.46 1.00 10.54
CA VAL A 90 12.01 1.15 10.34
C VAL A 90 11.53 2.50 10.85
N GLU A 91 11.96 2.90 12.04
CA GLU A 91 11.63 4.20 12.62
C GLU A 91 12.11 5.34 11.73
N LYS A 92 13.36 5.28 11.26
CA LYS A 92 13.94 6.28 10.36
C LYS A 92 13.15 6.40 9.05
N VAL A 93 12.76 5.28 8.44
CA VAL A 93 11.92 5.27 7.22
C VAL A 93 10.55 5.88 7.51
N TYR A 94 9.94 5.55 8.65
CA TYR A 94 8.66 6.12 9.05
C TYR A 94 8.74 7.65 9.19
N GLN A 95 9.76 8.17 9.85
CA GLN A 95 10.00 9.62 9.99
C GLN A 95 10.27 10.29 8.63
N ASN A 96 11.05 9.63 7.76
CA ASN A 96 11.45 10.19 6.47
C ASN A 96 10.32 10.27 5.46
N PHE A 97 9.41 9.29 5.45
CA PHE A 97 8.42 9.16 4.37
C PHE A 97 6.98 9.27 4.82
N ILE A 98 6.68 9.10 6.12
CA ILE A 98 5.30 9.01 6.60
C ILE A 98 5.01 10.12 7.61
N GLN A 99 5.78 10.24 8.69
CA GLN A 99 5.49 11.17 9.77
C GLN A 99 5.59 12.63 9.31
N GLY A 100 4.49 13.37 9.50
CA GLY A 100 4.42 14.79 9.12
C GLY A 100 4.55 15.06 7.61
N LYS A 101 4.48 14.01 6.77
CA LYS A 101 4.52 14.17 5.31
C LYS A 101 3.12 14.36 4.73
N SER A 102 3.07 14.99 3.57
CA SER A 102 1.83 15.17 2.81
C SER A 102 1.19 13.82 2.49
N LYS A 103 -0.15 13.76 2.54
CA LYS A 103 -0.91 12.56 2.23
C LYS A 103 -2.12 12.88 1.37
N VAL A 104 -2.58 11.87 0.63
CA VAL A 104 -3.84 11.91 -0.12
C VAL A 104 -4.82 10.96 0.55
N THR A 105 -6.06 11.40 0.72
CA THR A 105 -7.15 10.59 1.27
C THR A 105 -8.29 10.55 0.25
N LEU A 106 -8.68 9.34 -0.17
CA LEU A 106 -9.78 9.11 -1.08
C LEU A 106 -10.94 8.47 -0.30
N SER A 107 -12.04 9.19 -0.17
CA SER A 107 -13.30 8.65 0.34
C SER A 107 -14.16 8.20 -0.83
N VAL A 108 -14.54 6.93 -0.85
CA VAL A 108 -15.51 6.38 -1.81
C VAL A 108 -16.83 6.19 -1.07
N VAL A 109 -17.86 6.92 -1.51
CA VAL A 109 -19.17 6.97 -0.85
C VAL A 109 -20.30 6.73 -1.87
N PRO A 110 -21.49 6.30 -1.45
CA PRO A 110 -22.65 6.21 -2.32
C PRO A 110 -22.97 7.53 -3.02
N LYS A 111 -23.54 7.44 -4.22
CA LYS A 111 -23.91 8.62 -5.01
C LYS A 111 -24.85 9.53 -4.21
N GLY A 112 -24.46 10.79 -4.06
CA GLY A 112 -25.24 11.81 -3.32
C GLY A 112 -25.03 11.81 -1.80
N LYS A 113 -24.19 10.92 -1.25
CA LYS A 113 -23.88 10.82 0.19
C LYS A 113 -22.49 11.36 0.53
N THR A 114 -22.19 12.57 0.08
CA THR A 114 -20.87 13.20 0.27
C THR A 114 -20.55 13.55 1.72
N ASP A 115 -21.58 13.60 2.56
CA ASP A 115 -21.53 13.77 4.01
C ASP A 115 -20.84 12.60 4.73
N LEU A 116 -20.84 11.40 4.14
CA LEU A 116 -20.14 10.22 4.69
C LEU A 116 -18.61 10.25 4.45
N ALA A 117 -18.10 11.22 3.70
CA ALA A 117 -16.66 11.35 3.44
C ALA A 117 -15.92 11.88 4.68
N VAL A 118 -14.65 11.48 4.83
CA VAL A 118 -13.80 11.91 5.96
C VAL A 118 -13.68 13.43 6.04
N LYS A 119 -13.55 14.08 4.88
CA LYS A 119 -13.51 15.54 4.71
C LYS A 119 -14.10 15.90 3.34
N SER A 120 -14.50 17.16 3.18
CA SER A 120 -14.86 17.71 1.87
C SER A 120 -13.70 17.56 0.88
N ALA A 121 -14.03 17.17 -0.35
CA ALA A 121 -13.03 16.99 -1.41
C ALA A 121 -12.34 18.32 -1.73
N THR A 122 -11.00 18.29 -1.78
CA THR A 122 -10.16 19.45 -2.14
C THR A 122 -9.53 19.31 -3.52
N PHE A 123 -9.84 18.24 -4.25
CA PHE A 123 -9.36 17.96 -5.59
C PHE A 123 -10.53 17.84 -6.56
N THR A 124 -10.46 18.59 -7.65
CA THR A 124 -11.42 18.49 -8.76
C THR A 124 -10.79 17.69 -9.88
N THR A 125 -11.38 16.55 -10.22
CA THR A 125 -10.90 15.72 -11.32
C THR A 125 -11.07 16.48 -12.64
N PRO A 126 -10.01 16.60 -13.47
CA PRO A 126 -10.14 17.20 -14.79
C PRO A 126 -11.08 16.39 -15.68
N GLU A 127 -11.73 17.05 -16.64
CA GLU A 127 -12.58 16.35 -17.61
C GLU A 127 -11.77 15.31 -18.38
N ARG A 128 -12.33 14.10 -18.51
CA ARG A 128 -11.71 13.02 -19.26
C ARG A 128 -12.04 13.18 -20.74
N THR A 129 -11.01 13.32 -21.58
CA THR A 129 -11.15 13.13 -23.03
C THR A 129 -11.22 11.64 -23.34
N LEU A 130 -12.42 11.10 -23.47
CA LEU A 130 -12.60 9.72 -23.92
C LEU A 130 -12.57 9.67 -25.45
N PRO A 131 -11.90 8.69 -26.07
CA PRO A 131 -12.02 8.48 -27.51
C PRO A 131 -13.47 8.13 -27.86
N GLU A 132 -13.91 8.50 -29.08
CA GLU A 132 -15.22 8.06 -29.58
C GLU A 132 -15.29 6.53 -29.61
N TYR A 133 -16.21 5.96 -28.84
CA TYR A 133 -16.47 4.54 -28.87
C TYR A 133 -17.32 4.20 -30.08
N LYS A 134 -16.69 3.71 -31.16
CA LYS A 134 -17.43 3.09 -32.26
C LYS A 134 -17.89 1.70 -31.82
N LYS A 135 -19.21 1.51 -31.68
CA LYS A 135 -19.78 0.16 -31.58
C LYS A 135 -19.40 -0.59 -32.86
N ILE A 136 -18.57 -1.61 -32.73
CA ILE A 136 -18.35 -2.59 -33.79
C ILE A 136 -19.55 -3.53 -33.69
N THR A 137 -20.45 -3.48 -34.66
CA THR A 137 -21.46 -4.52 -34.87
C THR A 137 -20.80 -5.63 -35.66
N ASP A 138 -20.84 -6.85 -35.13
CA ASP A 138 -20.50 -8.05 -35.89
C ASP A 138 -21.70 -8.33 -36.83
N ASP A 139 -21.61 -7.84 -38.07
CA ASP A 139 -22.46 -8.31 -39.18
C ASP A 139 -21.91 -9.64 -39.73
#